data_AF-A0A412GUQ3-F1
#
_entry.id   AF-A0A412GUQ3-F1
#
_cell.length_a   1.000
_cell.length_b   1.000
_cell.length_c   1.000
_cell.angle_alpha   90.00
_cell.angle_beta   90.00
_cell.angle_gamma   90.00
#
_symmetry.space_group_name_H-M   'P 1'
#
loop_
_entity.id
_entity.type
_entity.pdbx_description
1 polymer ?
#
loop_
_entity_poly.entity_id
_entity_poly.type
_entity_poly.pdbx_seq_one_letter_code
_entity_poly.pdbx_strand_id
1 'polypeptide(L)'
;MSMGRNIIIVNEYGNIVMPENIANIWMSEPELVELFGVIAPTLRAAIRAIYKSNVLKEYEVQKYVRLENGYNADVFNFPMIVALAFRINSFGAEQVRNAILKRLYLRKEKTSIFFSLSSNGTKVSNYQA
;
A
#
# COMPACT_ATOMS: atom_id res chain seq x y z
N MET A 1 3.29 25.60 -9.69
CA MET A 1 2.36 25.18 -8.62
C MET A 1 3.00 24.00 -7.92
N SER A 2 3.31 24.10 -6.63
CA SER A 2 3.73 22.95 -5.82
C SER A 2 2.50 22.07 -5.56
N MET A 3 2.66 20.75 -5.64
CA MET A 3 1.57 19.82 -5.32
C MET A 3 1.50 19.67 -3.80
N GLY A 4 0.38 20.03 -3.17
CA GLY A 4 0.10 19.61 -1.81
C GLY A 4 -0.07 18.09 -1.77
N ARG A 5 0.85 17.38 -1.13
CA ARG A 5 0.85 15.92 -1.02
C ARG A 5 1.11 15.48 0.41
N ASN A 6 0.52 14.35 0.77
CA ASN A 6 0.76 13.69 2.04
C ASN A 6 1.87 12.65 1.87
N ILE A 7 2.67 12.46 2.92
CA ILE A 7 3.69 11.41 2.98
C ILE A 7 3.45 10.53 4.21
N ILE A 8 3.87 9.27 4.13
CA ILE A 8 3.89 8.37 5.28
C ILE A 8 5.21 8.61 5.99
N ILE A 9 5.16 8.83 7.29
CA ILE A 9 6.33 9.22 8.08
C ILE A 9 6.63 8.12 9.10
N VAL A 10 7.92 7.88 9.33
CA VAL A 10 8.40 7.10 10.48
C VAL A 10 8.70 8.09 11.60
N ASN A 11 8.04 7.96 12.75
CA ASN A 11 8.33 8.84 13.88
C ASN A 11 9.67 8.49 14.55
N GLU A 12 10.11 9.32 15.49
CA GLU A 12 11.36 9.12 16.24
C GLU A 12 11.44 7.79 17.01
N TYR A 13 10.29 7.18 17.31
CA TYR A 13 10.18 5.87 17.95
C TYR A 13 10.09 4.72 16.95
N GLY A 14 10.31 4.97 15.65
CA GLY A 14 10.24 3.98 14.59
C GLY A 14 8.83 3.63 14.10
N ASN A 15 7.77 4.24 14.64
CA ASN A 15 6.39 3.90 14.28
C ASN A 15 5.92 4.60 13.00
N ILE A 16 5.12 3.90 12.21
CA ILE A 16 4.49 4.45 11.00
C ILE A 16 3.32 5.37 11.37
N VAL A 17 3.39 6.62 10.93
CA VAL A 17 2.31 7.61 10.98
C VAL A 17 1.67 7.71 9.60
N MET A 18 0.42 7.24 9.51
CA MET A 18 -0.36 7.24 8.29
C MET A 18 -1.28 8.48 8.20
N PRO A 19 -1.22 9.27 7.12
CA PRO A 19 -2.13 10.39 6.91
C PRO A 19 -3.60 9.97 6.86
N GLU A 20 -4.51 10.84 7.32
CA GLU A 20 -5.96 10.56 7.26
C GLU A 20 -6.46 10.44 5.82
N ASN A 21 -6.11 11.42 4.97
CA ASN A 21 -6.46 11.40 3.56
C ASN A 21 -5.43 10.60 2.74
N ILE A 22 -5.78 9.33 2.45
CA ILE A 22 -4.98 8.38 1.68
C ILE A 22 -4.89 8.77 0.19
N ALA A 23 -5.93 9.41 -0.36
CA ALA A 23 -6.00 9.74 -1.79
C ALA A 23 -4.92 10.76 -2.21
N ASN A 24 -4.46 11.56 -1.26
CA ASN A 24 -3.41 12.57 -1.49
C ASN A 24 -2.01 12.07 -1.13
N ILE A 25 -1.81 10.77 -0.85
CA ILE A 25 -0.48 10.23 -0.57
C ILE A 25 0.29 10.05 -1.89
N TRP A 26 1.39 10.78 -2.00
CA TRP A 26 2.33 10.69 -3.11
C TRP A 26 3.76 10.82 -2.57
N MET A 27 4.59 9.79 -2.75
CA MET A 27 5.95 9.74 -2.20
C MET A 27 6.99 9.57 -3.32
N SER A 28 8.07 10.31 -3.22
CA SER A 28 9.20 10.28 -4.14
C SER A 28 10.14 9.12 -3.84
N GLU A 29 11.04 8.80 -4.76
CA GLU A 29 12.02 7.73 -4.56
C GLU A 29 12.82 7.87 -3.25
N PRO A 30 13.40 9.03 -2.89
CA PRO A 30 14.14 9.18 -1.63
C PRO A 30 13.28 8.94 -0.38
N GLU A 31 12.03 9.42 -0.40
CA GLU A 31 11.10 9.22 0.72
C GLU A 31 10.71 7.74 0.89
N LEU A 32 10.60 6.99 -0.21
CA LEU A 32 10.34 5.56 -0.16
C LEU A 32 11.55 4.74 0.28
N VAL A 33 12.75 5.14 -0.15
CA VAL A 33 14.02 4.59 0.33
C VAL A 33 14.12 4.72 1.84
N GLU A 34 13.82 5.91 2.38
CA GLU A 34 13.79 6.17 3.81
C GLU A 34 12.69 5.37 4.52
N LEU A 35 11.45 5.42 4.02
CA LEU A 35 10.30 4.71 4.60
C LEU A 35 10.54 3.21 4.73
N PHE A 36 11.11 2.58 3.71
CA PHE A 36 11.37 1.15 3.70
C PHE A 36 12.73 0.78 4.32
N GLY A 37 13.62 1.74 4.54
CA GLY A 37 14.97 1.46 5.02
C GLY A 37 15.76 0.59 4.03
N VAL A 38 15.63 0.86 2.73
CA VAL A 38 16.31 0.14 1.64
C VAL A 38 17.11 1.09 0.78
N ILE A 39 18.03 0.58 -0.03
CA ILE A 39 18.77 1.38 -1.00
C ILE A 39 17.97 1.58 -2.30
N ALA A 40 18.24 2.69 -3.00
CA ALA A 40 17.60 3.03 -4.28
C ALA A 40 17.60 1.88 -5.33
N PRO A 41 18.70 1.13 -5.54
CA PRO A 41 18.68 -0.02 -6.45
C PRO A 41 17.62 -1.08 -6.13
N THR A 42 17.43 -1.39 -4.84
CA THR A 42 16.43 -2.36 -4.38
C THR A 42 15.02 -1.87 -4.66
N LEU A 43 14.75 -0.59 -4.35
CA LEU A 43 13.46 0.03 -4.63
C LEU A 43 13.15 0.03 -6.15
N ARG A 44 14.11 0.45 -6.98
CA ARG A 44 13.97 0.45 -8.45
C ARG A 44 13.72 -0.93 -9.02
N ALA A 45 14.40 -1.96 -8.49
CA ALA A 45 14.18 -3.34 -8.90
C ALA A 45 12.75 -3.81 -8.54
N ALA A 46 12.25 -3.45 -7.36
CA ALA A 46 10.89 -3.77 -6.93
C ALA A 46 9.83 -3.08 -7.80
N ILE A 47 10.00 -1.78 -8.09
CA ILE A 47 9.12 -1.00 -8.98
C ILE A 47 9.06 -1.64 -10.37
N ARG A 48 10.22 -1.92 -10.98
CA ARG A 48 10.29 -2.58 -12.30
C ARG A 48 9.57 -3.91 -12.32
N ALA A 49 9.67 -4.68 -11.24
CA ALA A 49 9.05 -5.98 -11.17
C ALA A 49 7.53 -5.92 -10.95
N ILE A 50 7.01 -4.85 -10.33
CA ILE A 50 5.58 -4.54 -10.27
C ILE A 50 5.05 -4.14 -11.65
N TYR A 51 5.77 -3.30 -12.39
CA TYR A 51 5.37 -2.94 -13.76
C TYR A 51 5.37 -4.15 -14.69
N LYS A 52 6.38 -5.03 -14.58
CA LYS A 52 6.42 -6.29 -15.34
C LYS A 52 5.26 -7.23 -15.03
N SER A 53 4.69 -7.18 -13.83
CA SER A 53 3.54 -8.03 -13.50
C SER A 53 2.22 -7.50 -14.05
N ASN A 54 2.19 -6.30 -14.66
CA ASN A 54 0.99 -5.64 -15.18
C ASN A 54 -0.14 -5.47 -14.14
N VAL A 55 0.17 -5.60 -12.85
CA VAL A 55 -0.81 -5.45 -11.76
C VAL A 55 -1.16 -3.97 -11.55
N LEU A 56 -0.17 -3.09 -11.75
CA LEU A 56 -0.33 -1.63 -11.70
C LEU A 56 0.22 -1.04 -13.00
N LYS A 57 -0.54 -0.13 -13.61
CA LYS A 57 -0.11 0.60 -14.80
C LYS A 57 0.65 1.85 -14.40
N GLU A 58 1.81 2.06 -14.99
CA GLU A 58 2.75 3.15 -14.64
C GLU A 58 2.07 4.53 -14.61
N TYR A 59 1.27 4.85 -15.63
CA TYR A 59 0.58 6.16 -15.72
C TYR A 59 -0.48 6.39 -14.63
N GLU A 60 -0.94 5.35 -13.95
CA GLU A 60 -1.94 5.46 -12.86
C GLU A 60 -1.27 5.70 -11.51
N VAL A 61 -0.04 5.19 -11.36
CA VAL A 61 0.63 5.09 -10.06
C VAL A 61 1.88 5.94 -9.93
N GLN A 62 2.40 6.49 -11.03
CA GLN A 62 3.56 7.36 -11.07
C GLN A 62 3.24 8.68 -11.76
N LYS A 63 3.77 9.77 -11.22
CA LYS A 63 3.69 11.11 -11.81
C LYS A 63 5.02 11.82 -11.68
N TYR A 64 5.35 12.65 -12.65
CA TYR A 64 6.47 13.58 -12.56
C TYR A 64 5.97 14.94 -12.08
N VAL A 65 6.44 15.41 -10.93
CA VAL A 65 5.95 16.65 -10.31
C VAL A 65 7.09 17.51 -9.79
N ARG A 66 6.83 18.82 -9.66
CA ARG A 66 7.71 19.75 -8.95
C ARG A 66 7.42 19.71 -7.46
N LEU A 67 8.42 19.30 -6.69
CA LEU A 67 8.40 19.26 -5.23
C LEU A 67 8.55 20.68 -4.64
N GLU A 68 8.24 20.81 -3.36
CA GLU A 68 8.32 22.09 -2.62
C GLU A 68 9.74 22.65 -2.55
N ASN A 69 10.74 21.77 -2.52
CA ASN A 69 12.16 22.13 -2.60
C ASN A 69 12.58 22.67 -3.98
N GLY A 70 11.65 22.78 -4.93
CA GLY A 70 11.87 23.31 -6.27
C GLY A 70 12.36 22.29 -7.29
N TYR A 71 12.78 21.10 -6.86
CA TYR A 71 13.22 20.02 -7.73
C TYR A 71 12.05 19.23 -8.31
N ASN A 72 12.25 18.65 -9.49
CA ASN A 72 11.28 17.75 -10.08
C ASN A 72 11.65 16.30 -9.80
N ALA A 73 10.67 15.46 -9.47
CA ALA A 73 10.89 14.05 -9.18
C ALA A 73 9.69 13.20 -9.59
N ASP A 74 9.95 11.92 -9.83
CA ASP A 74 8.92 10.90 -9.89
C ASP A 74 8.35 10.66 -8.49
N VAL A 75 7.02 10.70 -8.39
CA VAL A 75 6.27 10.38 -7.17
C VAL A 75 5.31 9.23 -7.43
N PHE A 76 5.12 8.40 -6.40
CA PHE A 76 4.34 7.18 -6.44
C PHE A 76 3.15 7.27 -5.49
N ASN A 77 1.99 6.81 -5.95
CA ASN A 77 0.76 6.85 -5.17
C ASN A 77 0.65 5.72 -4.14
N PHE A 78 -0.36 5.81 -3.27
CA PHE A 78 -0.60 4.81 -2.23
C PHE A 78 -0.70 3.35 -2.72
N PRO A 79 -1.44 3.01 -3.81
CA PRO A 79 -1.41 1.66 -4.39
C PRO A 79 -0.01 1.11 -4.69
N MET A 80 0.89 1.92 -5.28
CA MET A 80 2.27 1.51 -5.50
C MET A 80 3.01 1.27 -4.19
N ILE A 81 2.83 2.16 -3.20
CA ILE A 81 3.47 2.02 -1.87
C ILE A 81 3.04 0.70 -1.20
N VAL A 82 1.76 0.36 -1.27
CA VAL A 82 1.24 -0.91 -0.74
C VAL A 82 1.90 -2.09 -1.46
N ALA A 83 1.91 -2.08 -2.80
CA ALA A 83 2.54 -3.15 -3.57
C ALA A 83 4.03 -3.33 -3.23
N LEU A 84 4.76 -2.22 -3.05
CA LEU A 84 6.16 -2.23 -2.61
C LEU A 84 6.32 -2.78 -1.20
N ALA A 85 5.45 -2.38 -0.26
CA ALA A 85 5.48 -2.88 1.11
C ALA A 85 5.29 -4.40 1.17
N PHE A 86 4.47 -4.99 0.31
CA PHE A 86 4.29 -6.45 0.23
C PHE A 86 5.38 -7.16 -0.58
N ARG A 87 6.13 -6.45 -1.42
CA ARG A 87 7.19 -7.01 -2.26
C ARG A 87 8.57 -6.98 -1.60
N ILE A 88 8.84 -5.94 -0.81
CA ILE A 88 10.15 -5.71 -0.19
C ILE A 88 10.19 -6.38 1.19
N ASN A 89 11.19 -7.22 1.42
CA ASN A 89 11.47 -7.80 2.73
C ASN A 89 12.48 -6.93 3.50
N SER A 90 11.97 -5.91 4.18
CA SER A 90 12.75 -4.99 5.02
C SER A 90 11.96 -4.67 6.29
N PHE A 91 12.65 -4.22 7.34
CA PHE A 91 12.01 -3.80 8.58
C PHE A 91 11.02 -2.66 8.34
N GLY A 92 11.40 -1.62 7.59
CA GLY A 92 10.50 -0.51 7.25
C GLY A 92 9.26 -0.97 6.49
N ALA A 93 9.41 -1.87 5.50
CA ALA A 93 8.28 -2.44 4.79
C ALA A 93 7.36 -3.28 5.70
N GLU A 94 7.90 -4.01 6.67
CA GLU A 94 7.12 -4.74 7.66
C GLU A 94 6.26 -3.81 8.51
N GLN A 95 6.84 -2.71 8.99
CA GLN A 95 6.10 -1.73 9.77
C GLN A 95 4.99 -1.09 8.95
N VAL A 96 5.23 -0.78 7.67
CA VAL A 96 4.21 -0.26 6.75
C VAL A 96 3.09 -1.29 6.55
N ARG A 97 3.41 -2.57 6.32
CA ARG A 97 2.40 -3.65 6.22
C ARG A 97 1.55 -3.72 7.48
N ASN A 98 2.16 -3.70 8.66
CA ASN A 98 1.47 -3.75 9.94
C ASN A 98 0.56 -2.54 10.16
N ALA A 99 1.01 -1.34 9.80
CA ALA A 99 0.20 -0.11 9.88
C ALA A 99 -1.02 -0.16 8.94
N ILE A 100 -0.84 -0.62 7.70
CA ILE A 100 -1.92 -0.81 6.73
C ILE A 100 -2.95 -1.82 7.28
N LEU A 101 -2.49 -2.98 7.74
CA LEU A 101 -3.36 -4.03 8.28
C LEU A 101 -4.10 -3.58 9.53
N LYS A 102 -3.43 -2.90 10.47
CA LYS A 102 -4.06 -2.34 11.66
C LYS A 102 -5.15 -1.34 11.29
N ARG A 103 -4.93 -0.48 10.30
CA ARG A 103 -5.94 0.47 9.83
C ARG A 103 -7.14 -0.21 9.17
N LEU A 104 -6.91 -1.29 8.41
CA LEU A 104 -7.98 -2.12 7.86
C LEU A 104 -8.77 -2.85 8.94
N TYR A 105 -8.09 -3.34 9.98
CA TYR A 105 -8.72 -4.02 11.12
C TYR A 105 -9.55 -3.06 11.98
N LEU A 106 -9.03 -1.87 12.30
CA LEU A 106 -9.79 -0.83 13.03
C LEU A 106 -11.04 -0.38 12.28
N ARG A 107 -11.04 -0.48 10.94
CA ARG A 107 -12.26 -0.27 10.14
C ARG A 107 -13.25 -1.43 10.30
N LYS A 108 -12.79 -2.67 10.48
CA LYS A 108 -13.65 -3.86 10.71
C LYS A 108 -14.39 -3.83 12.05
N GLU A 109 -13.84 -3.26 13.13
CA GLU A 109 -14.62 -3.06 14.36
C GLU A 109 -15.85 -2.16 14.15
N LYS A 110 -15.79 -1.24 13.19
CA LYS A 110 -16.93 -0.38 12.80
C LYS A 110 -17.81 -0.96 11.70
N THR A 111 -17.42 -2.06 11.07
CA THR A 111 -18.18 -2.67 9.96
C THR A 111 -18.00 -4.18 10.01
N SER A 112 -18.87 -4.85 10.77
CA SER A 112 -18.97 -6.30 10.80
C SER A 112 -19.42 -6.81 9.42
N ILE A 113 -18.55 -7.54 8.73
CA ILE A 113 -18.91 -8.24 7.50
C ILE A 113 -19.45 -9.61 7.90
N PHE A 114 -20.77 -9.77 7.84
CA PHE A 114 -21.42 -11.07 7.98
C PHE A 114 -21.32 -11.82 6.65
N PHE A 115 -20.57 -12.94 6.62
CA PHE A 115 -20.68 -13.90 5.54
C PHE A 115 -21.80 -14.88 5.87
N SER A 116 -22.92 -14.80 5.15
CA SER A 116 -23.91 -15.87 5.14
C SER A 116 -23.41 -16.96 4.19
N LEU A 117 -23.06 -18.13 4.72
CA LEU A 117 -22.85 -19.31 3.89
C LEU A 117 -24.23 -19.84 3.49
N SER A 118 -24.72 -19.46 2.30
CA SER A 118 -25.91 -20.07 1.71
C SER A 118 -25.53 -21.50 1.28
N SER A 119 -25.83 -22.48 2.13
CA SER A 119 -25.78 -23.90 1.77
C SER A 119 -27.00 -24.24 0.91
N ASN A 120 -26.92 -23.91 -0.38
CA ASN A 120 -27.91 -24.39 -1.34
C ASN A 120 -27.69 -25.88 -1.66
N GLY A 121 -28.48 -26.72 -0.98
CA GLY A 121 -29.15 -27.88 -1.56
C GLY A 121 -28.31 -29.12 -1.90
N THR A 122 -28.25 -30.07 -0.96
CA THR A 122 -28.11 -31.49 -1.31
C THR A 122 -29.37 -32.21 -0.85
N LYS A 123 -30.19 -32.65 -1.82
CA LYS A 123 -31.37 -33.48 -1.59
C LYS A 123 -30.97 -34.74 -0.84
N VAL A 124 -31.53 -34.93 0.35
CA VAL A 124 -31.44 -36.20 1.09
C VAL A 124 -32.20 -37.26 0.28
N SER A 125 -31.48 -38.28 -0.20
CA SER A 125 -32.09 -39.44 -0.83
C SER A 125 -32.74 -40.33 0.23
N ASN A 126 -34.04 -40.57 0.08
CA ASN A 126 -34.80 -41.52 0.88
C ASN A 126 -34.33 -42.95 0.59
N TYR A 127 -33.90 -43.69 1.61
CA TYR A 127 -33.81 -45.14 1.57
C TYR A 127 -34.86 -45.71 2.53
N GLN A 128 -35.86 -46.39 1.97
CA GLN A 128 -36.73 -47.31 2.69
C GLN A 128 -36.05 -48.68 2.73
N ALA A 129 -36.01 -49.30 3.91
CA ALA A 129 -36.02 -50.75 4.12
C ALA A 129 -36.61 -51.01 5.51
#